data_AF-A0A9Q0VA57-F1
#
_entry.id   AF-A0A9Q0VA57-F1
#
_cell.length_a   1.000
_cell.length_b   1.000
_cell.length_c   1.000
_cell.angle_alpha   90.00
_cell.angle_beta   90.00
_cell.angle_gamma   90.00
#
_symmetry.space_group_name_H-M   'P 1'
#
loop_
_entity.id
_entity.type
_entity.pdbx_description
1 polymer ?
#
loop_
_entity_poly.entity_id
_entity_poly.type
_entity_poly.pdbx_seq_one_letter_code
_entity_poly.pdbx_strand_id
1 'polypeptide(L)'
;MLQSSELQLFQTFNGLQHIAKTHQFKAWFLDQFGVLHDGKQPYPGAISTLQKLATTGAKMVIISNSSRRASTTMEKMESLGFDTSLFLGAITSGELTHQYLQRMMGTLTSNLLLKDPPCKVIDNSAI
;
A
#
# COMPACT_ATOMS: atom_id res chain seq x y z
N MET A 1 13.57 -4.74 -43.56
CA MET A 1 13.78 -6.00 -42.83
C MET A 1 13.37 -5.74 -41.40
N LEU A 2 12.13 -6.10 -41.05
CA LEU A 2 11.53 -5.82 -39.74
C LEU A 2 12.19 -6.73 -38.70
N GLN A 3 12.92 -6.16 -37.73
CA GLN A 3 13.20 -6.85 -36.47
C GLN A 3 12.06 -6.51 -35.52
N SER A 4 11.05 -7.37 -35.52
CA SER A 4 10.03 -7.42 -34.49
C SER A 4 10.74 -7.76 -33.18
N SER A 5 11.04 -6.75 -32.37
CA SER A 5 11.37 -6.97 -30.97
C SER A 5 10.09 -7.49 -30.32
N GLU A 6 10.08 -8.78 -29.98
CA GLU A 6 9.03 -9.33 -29.15
C GLU A 6 8.97 -8.49 -27.87
N LEU A 7 7.83 -7.84 -27.64
CA LEU A 7 7.54 -7.14 -26.40
C LEU A 7 7.57 -8.18 -25.28
N GLN A 8 8.70 -8.28 -24.59
CA GLN A 8 8.84 -9.13 -23.42
C GLN A 8 8.03 -8.50 -22.28
N LEU A 9 6.71 -8.76 -22.29
CA LEU A 9 5.73 -8.08 -21.43
C LEU A 9 5.87 -8.47 -19.96
N PHE A 10 6.52 -9.60 -19.69
CA PHE A 10 6.67 -10.16 -18.35
C PHE A 10 8.14 -10.49 -18.07
N GLN A 11 8.59 -10.08 -16.89
CA GLN A 11 9.89 -10.43 -16.35
C GLN A 11 9.70 -11.33 -15.13
N THR A 12 10.38 -12.48 -15.13
CA THR A 12 10.39 -13.40 -13.99
C THR A 12 11.55 -13.08 -13.07
N PHE A 13 11.32 -13.14 -11.77
CA PHE A 13 12.36 -12.95 -10.75
C PHE A 13 12.39 -14.14 -9.79
N ASN A 14 13.60 -14.55 -9.41
CA ASN A 14 13.80 -15.60 -8.40
C ASN A 14 13.75 -14.99 -6.98
N GLY A 15 12.58 -14.47 -6.61
CA GLY A 15 12.26 -13.99 -5.27
C GLY A 15 12.57 -12.51 -4.98
N LEU A 16 12.08 -12.05 -3.83
CA LEU A 16 12.12 -10.64 -3.41
C LEU A 16 13.55 -10.10 -3.24
N GLN A 17 14.50 -10.94 -2.80
CA GLN A 17 15.89 -10.52 -2.64
C GLN A 17 16.53 -10.14 -3.97
N HIS A 18 16.22 -10.87 -5.06
CA HIS A 18 16.70 -10.51 -6.39
C HIS A 18 16.18 -9.12 -6.76
N ILE A 19 14.86 -8.92 -6.64
CA ILE A 19 14.19 -7.66 -6.98
C ILE A 19 14.79 -6.50 -6.16
N ALA A 20 15.00 -6.69 -4.87
CA ALA A 20 15.57 -5.66 -3.99
C ALA A 20 17.00 -5.26 -4.37
N LYS A 21 17.82 -6.21 -4.84
CA LYS A 21 19.21 -5.96 -5.28
C LYS A 21 19.31 -5.23 -6.61
N THR A 22 18.26 -5.25 -7.44
CA THR A 22 18.29 -4.49 -8.70
C THR A 22 18.22 -2.98 -8.46
N HIS A 23 17.73 -2.56 -7.29
CA HIS A 23 17.46 -1.17 -6.93
C HIS A 23 16.54 -0.41 -7.91
N GLN A 24 15.84 -1.14 -8.80
CA GLN A 24 14.91 -0.55 -9.77
C GLN A 24 13.63 -0.04 -9.08
N PHE A 25 13.21 -0.71 -8.01
CA PHE A 25 12.00 -0.37 -7.26
C PHE A 25 12.35 0.30 -5.92
N LYS A 26 12.03 1.59 -5.82
CA LYS A 26 12.30 2.39 -4.61
C LYS A 26 11.16 2.32 -3.58
N ALA A 27 9.95 2.03 -4.04
CA ALA A 27 8.74 1.96 -3.22
C ALA A 27 8.12 0.57 -3.30
N TRP A 28 7.62 0.09 -2.16
CA TRP A 28 7.07 -1.24 -1.97
C TRP A 28 5.71 -1.13 -1.31
N PHE A 29 4.66 -1.46 -2.05
CA PHE A 29 3.29 -1.54 -1.54
C PHE A 29 3.02 -2.98 -1.13
N LEU A 30 2.74 -3.20 0.14
CA LEU A 30 2.63 -4.51 0.73
C LEU A 30 1.20 -4.75 1.20
N ASP A 31 0.58 -5.82 0.72
CA ASP A 31 -0.59 -6.37 1.41
C ASP A 31 -0.16 -6.98 2.75
N GLN A 32 -1.08 -7.12 3.69
CA GLN A 32 -0.82 -7.58 5.05
C GLN A 32 -1.39 -8.98 5.34
N PHE A 33 -2.69 -9.20 5.13
CA PHE A 33 -3.35 -10.45 5.52
C PHE A 33 -3.17 -11.47 4.41
N GLY A 34 -2.65 -12.66 4.75
CA GLY A 34 -2.30 -13.65 3.73
C GLY A 34 -0.96 -13.39 3.03
N VAL A 35 -0.26 -12.30 3.38
CA VAL A 35 1.08 -11.97 2.86
C VAL A 35 2.11 -11.85 3.98
N LEU A 36 1.85 -10.97 4.97
CA LEU A 36 2.73 -10.76 6.11
C LEU A 36 2.29 -11.58 7.33
N HIS A 37 0.98 -11.78 7.51
CA HIS A 37 0.42 -12.48 8.67
C HIS A 37 -0.94 -13.14 8.37
N ASP A 38 -1.38 -14.02 9.26
CA ASP A 38 -2.72 -14.65 9.24
C ASP A 38 -3.74 -13.96 10.19
N GLY A 39 -3.34 -12.84 10.79
CA GLY A 39 -4.13 -12.07 11.76
C GLY A 39 -3.87 -12.45 13.22
N LYS A 40 -3.25 -13.60 13.46
CA LYS A 40 -2.82 -14.06 14.80
C LYS A 40 -1.31 -13.97 14.95
N GLN A 41 -0.55 -14.32 13.92
CA GLN A 41 0.91 -14.36 13.93
C GLN A 41 1.51 -13.96 12.58
N PRO A 42 2.75 -13.44 12.56
CA PRO A 42 3.50 -13.24 11.34
C PRO A 42 3.82 -14.58 10.66
N TYR A 43 3.88 -14.58 9.32
CA TYR A 43 4.38 -15.74 8.60
C TYR A 43 5.89 -15.92 8.81
N PRO A 44 6.41 -17.17 8.78
CA PRO A 44 7.83 -17.44 8.89
C PRO A 44 8.64 -16.62 7.89
N GLY A 45 9.64 -15.89 8.39
CA GLY A 45 10.52 -15.06 7.57
C GLY A 45 9.96 -13.69 7.18
N ALA A 46 8.67 -13.39 7.38
CA ALA A 46 8.08 -12.10 7.00
C ALA A 46 8.81 -10.91 7.65
N ILE A 47 8.95 -10.92 8.98
CA ILE A 47 9.66 -9.87 9.73
C ILE A 47 11.10 -9.72 9.22
N SER A 48 11.85 -10.83 9.14
CA SER A 48 13.25 -10.80 8.68
C SER A 48 13.40 -10.32 7.24
N THR A 49 12.38 -10.56 6.40
CA THR A 49 12.36 -10.12 5.00
C THR A 49 12.20 -8.62 4.93
N LEU A 50 11.27 -8.03 5.69
CA LEU A 50 11.09 -6.58 5.74
C LEU A 50 12.31 -5.88 6.32
N GLN A 51 12.93 -6.44 7.37
CA GLN A 51 14.17 -5.92 7.91
C GLN A 51 15.30 -5.91 6.87
N LYS A 52 15.49 -7.03 6.15
CA LYS A 52 16.47 -7.09 5.06
C LYS A 52 16.14 -6.13 3.93
N LEU A 53 14.87 -5.98 3.59
CA LEU A 53 14.42 -5.08 2.55
C LEU A 53 14.69 -3.61 2.92
N ALA A 54 14.49 -3.23 4.18
CA ALA A 54 14.81 -1.89 4.66
C ALA A 54 16.31 -1.53 4.50
N THR A 55 17.22 -2.51 4.61
CA THR A 55 18.66 -2.29 4.40
C THR A 55 19.03 -1.86 2.97
N THR A 56 18.14 -2.07 1.99
CA THR A 56 18.39 -1.67 0.59
C THR A 56 17.94 -0.24 0.28
N GLY A 57 17.41 0.48 1.28
CA GLY A 57 16.80 1.80 1.11
C GLY A 57 15.35 1.74 0.62
N ALA A 58 14.71 0.57 0.69
CA ALA A 58 13.32 0.38 0.29
C ALA A 58 12.36 1.20 1.17
N LYS A 59 11.45 1.94 0.52
CA LYS A 59 10.34 2.63 1.19
C LYS A 59 9.10 1.75 1.16
N MET A 60 8.66 1.27 2.32
CA MET A 60 7.54 0.34 2.43
C MET A 60 6.26 1.05 2.90
N VAL A 61 5.12 0.73 2.28
CA VAL A 61 3.79 1.20 2.67
C VAL A 61 2.85 0.00 2.68
N ILE A 62 2.04 -0.14 3.73
CA ILE A 62 1.00 -1.16 3.76
C ILE A 62 -0.19 -0.68 2.93
N ILE A 63 -0.69 -1.50 2.01
CA ILE A 63 -1.97 -1.29 1.31
C ILE A 63 -2.90 -2.43 1.68
N SER A 64 -4.07 -2.13 2.24
CA SER A 64 -5.01 -3.16 2.68
C SER A 64 -6.46 -2.79 2.38
N ASN A 65 -7.24 -3.79 1.95
CA ASN A 65 -8.70 -3.66 1.80
C ASN A 65 -9.46 -3.70 3.14
N SER A 66 -8.77 -3.56 4.28
CA SER A 66 -9.41 -3.48 5.59
C SER A 66 -10.31 -2.24 5.71
N SER A 67 -11.49 -2.41 6.30
CA SER A 67 -12.38 -1.31 6.70
C SER A 67 -11.88 -0.55 7.93
N ARG A 68 -10.75 -0.95 8.53
CA ARG A 68 -10.14 -0.27 9.68
C ARG A 68 -9.40 0.99 9.25
N ARG A 69 -9.16 1.90 10.20
CA ARG A 69 -8.32 3.09 10.03
C ARG A 69 -6.85 2.69 9.86
N ALA A 70 -6.05 3.56 9.24
CA ALA A 70 -4.62 3.28 9.03
C ALA A 70 -3.86 3.11 10.35
N SER A 71 -4.19 3.90 11.38
CA SER A 71 -3.58 3.80 12.71
C SER A 71 -3.81 2.43 13.35
N THR A 72 -5.04 1.93 13.32
CA THR A 72 -5.39 0.59 13.85
C THR A 72 -4.67 -0.53 13.12
N THR A 73 -4.42 -0.38 11.81
CA THR A 73 -3.59 -1.31 11.05
C THR A 73 -2.14 -1.28 11.54
N MET A 74 -1.55 -0.10 11.74
CA MET A 74 -0.18 0.02 12.25
C MET A 74 -0.03 -0.56 13.66
N GLU A 75 -0.95 -0.27 14.57
CA GLU A 75 -1.00 -0.87 15.92
C GLU A 75 -1.10 -2.39 15.86
N LYS A 76 -1.89 -2.94 14.92
CA LYS A 76 -2.00 -4.38 14.73
C LYS A 76 -0.67 -4.99 14.28
N MET A 77 0.02 -4.35 13.33
CA MET A 77 1.34 -4.80 12.88
C MET A 77 2.36 -4.81 14.03
N GLU A 78 2.39 -3.75 14.83
CA GLU A 78 3.25 -3.68 16.02
C GLU A 78 2.94 -4.81 17.01
N SER A 79 1.66 -5.05 17.31
CA SER A 79 1.23 -6.14 18.20
C SER A 79 1.61 -7.54 17.71
N LEU A 80 1.84 -7.70 16.40
CA LEU A 80 2.30 -8.95 15.78
C LEU A 80 3.84 -9.06 15.74
N GLY A 81 4.55 -8.06 16.26
CA GLY A 81 6.01 -8.04 16.34
C GLY A 81 6.71 -7.42 15.13
N PHE A 82 5.98 -6.76 14.23
CA PHE A 82 6.62 -5.97 13.17
C PHE A 82 7.12 -4.64 13.73
N ASP A 83 8.34 -4.26 13.35
CA ASP A 83 8.83 -2.91 13.58
C ASP A 83 8.11 -1.94 12.64
N THR A 84 7.22 -1.12 13.20
CA THR A 84 6.40 -0.18 12.44
C THR A 84 7.19 0.97 11.85
N SER A 85 8.40 1.25 12.35
CA SER A 85 9.29 2.28 11.79
C SER A 85 9.81 1.91 10.39
N LEU A 86 9.72 0.63 10.00
CA LEU A 86 10.06 0.16 8.65
C LEU A 86 9.05 0.63 7.60
N PHE A 87 7.83 1.01 8.00
CA PHE A 87 6.82 1.49 7.09
C PHE A 87 6.72 3.02 7.14
N LEU A 88 6.53 3.65 5.98
CA LEU A 88 6.16 5.05 5.90
C LEU A 88 4.71 5.30 6.36
N GLY A 89 3.89 4.25 6.40
CA GLY A 89 2.51 4.29 6.85
C GLY A 89 1.68 3.17 6.25
N ALA A 90 0.37 3.28 6.44
CA ALA A 90 -0.62 2.37 5.87
C ALA A 90 -1.71 3.15 5.12
N ILE A 91 -2.18 2.58 4.02
CA ILE A 91 -3.35 3.02 3.27
C ILE A 91 -4.37 1.90 3.36
N THR A 92 -5.56 2.21 3.86
CA THR A 92 -6.64 1.23 3.97
C THR A 92 -7.92 1.78 3.35
N SER A 93 -8.80 0.89 2.87
CA SER A 93 -10.13 1.31 2.39
C SER A 93 -10.91 2.07 3.47
N GLY A 94 -10.86 1.61 4.72
CA GLY A 94 -11.46 2.31 5.85
C GLY A 94 -10.87 3.70 6.12
N GLU A 95 -9.56 3.86 5.89
CA GLU A 95 -8.90 5.17 5.99
C GLU A 95 -9.47 6.14 4.95
N LEU A 96 -9.50 5.70 3.69
CA LEU A 96 -10.01 6.50 2.56
C LEU A 96 -11.50 6.81 2.71
N THR A 97 -12.33 5.85 3.11
CA THR A 97 -13.76 6.06 3.33
C THR A 97 -14.01 7.09 4.42
N HIS A 98 -13.33 6.99 5.56
CA HIS A 98 -13.54 7.95 6.63
C HIS A 98 -13.02 9.35 6.26
N GLN A 99 -11.87 9.46 5.58
CA GLN A 99 -11.42 10.76 5.05
C GLN A 99 -12.42 11.34 4.05
N TYR A 100 -13.00 10.51 3.19
CA TYR A 100 -14.05 10.93 2.26
C TYR A 100 -15.29 11.45 3.00
N LEU A 101 -15.78 10.72 4.00
CA LEU A 101 -16.93 11.15 4.81
C LEU A 101 -16.63 12.45 5.57
N GLN A 102 -15.42 12.61 6.13
CA GLN A 102 -15.04 13.87 6.77
C GLN A 102 -15.03 15.06 5.81
N ARG A 103 -14.50 14.87 4.59
CA ARG A 103 -14.52 15.91 3.54
C ARG A 103 -15.94 16.25 3.13
N MET A 104 -16.79 15.24 2.96
CA MET A 104 -18.22 15.43 2.66
C MET A 104 -18.93 16.20 3.76
N MET A 105 -18.72 15.86 5.04
CA MET A 105 -19.32 16.58 6.16
C MET A 105 -18.80 18.02 6.25
N GLY A 106 -17.50 18.23 6.07
CA GLY A 106 -16.90 19.57 6.02
C GLY A 106 -17.49 20.41 4.89
N THR A 107 -17.77 19.77 3.75
CA THR A 107 -18.41 20.38 2.57
C THR A 107 -19.90 20.67 2.83
N LEU A 108 -20.62 19.79 3.54
CA LEU A 108 -22.02 20.01 3.92
C LEU A 108 -22.16 21.16 4.94
N THR A 109 -21.19 21.31 5.85
CA THR A 109 -21.14 22.46 6.76
C THR A 109 -20.79 23.77 6.08
N SER A 110 -20.07 23.74 4.94
CA SER A 110 -19.80 24.93 4.13
C SER A 110 -20.83 25.18 3.01
N ASN A 111 -21.59 24.16 2.59
CA ASN A 111 -22.58 24.21 1.50
C ASN A 111 -24.04 24.22 1.98
N LEU A 112 -24.37 25.03 3.00
CA LEU A 112 -25.72 25.61 3.10
C LEU A 112 -26.02 26.57 1.91
N LEU A 113 -25.06 26.77 1.00
CA LEU A 113 -25.25 27.40 -0.31
C LEU A 113 -24.65 26.53 -1.43
N LEU A 114 -25.53 25.75 -2.06
CA LEU A 114 -25.53 25.25 -3.46
C LEU A 114 -24.74 23.98 -3.85
N LYS A 115 -25.57 23.03 -4.35
CA LYS A 115 -25.40 21.96 -5.36
C LYS A 115 -24.51 20.74 -5.06
N ASP A 116 -25.13 19.57 -5.23
CA ASP A 116 -24.54 18.23 -5.09
C ASP A 116 -23.19 18.10 -5.83
N PRO A 117 -22.14 17.55 -5.21
CA PRO A 117 -20.92 17.25 -5.93
C PRO A 117 -21.11 15.94 -6.75
N PRO A 118 -20.73 15.91 -8.04
CA PRO A 118 -20.78 14.69 -8.82
C PRO A 118 -19.70 13.73 -8.32
N CYS A 119 -20.04 12.45 -8.24
CA CYS A 119 -19.08 11.37 -8.08
C CYS A 119 -18.10 11.43 -9.28
N LYS A 120 -16.94 12.06 -9.10
CA LYS A 120 -15.88 12.04 -10.10
C LYS A 120 -15.16 10.70 -9.98
N VAL A 121 -15.50 9.81 -10.91
CA VAL A 121 -14.65 8.68 -11.29
C VAL A 121 -13.24 9.21 -11.52
N ILE A 122 -12.25 8.60 -10.87
CA ILE A 122 -10.83 8.95 -11.02
C ILE A 122 -10.44 8.65 -12.47
N ASP A 123 -10.10 9.70 -13.22
CA ASP A 123 -9.52 9.57 -14.56
C ASP A 123 -8.06 9.14 -14.41
N ASN A 124 -7.71 8.01 -15.06
CA ASN A 124 -6.39 7.40 -15.03
C ASN A 124 -5.41 8.01 -16.05
N SER A 125 -5.74 9.17 -16.63
CA SER A 125 -4.95 9.85 -17.67
C SER A 125 -3.60 10.44 -17.22
N ALA A 126 -3.15 10.16 -15.99
CA ALA A 126 -1.87 10.62 -15.46
C ALA A 126 -0.98 9.51 -14.87
N ILE A 127 -1.10 8.29 -15.40
CA ILE A 127 -0.07 7.24 -15.30
C ILE A 127 0.54 7.04 -16.68
#